data_AF-A0A1E5W969-F1
#
_entry.id   AF-A0A1E5W969-F1
#
_cell.length_a   1.000
_cell.length_b   1.000
_cell.length_c   1.000
_cell.angle_alpha   90.00
_cell.angle_beta   90.00
_cell.angle_gamma   90.00
#
_symmetry.space_group_name_H-M   'P 1'
#
loop_
_entity.id
_entity.type
_entity.pdbx_description
1 polymer ?
#
loop_
_entity_poly.entity_id
_entity_poly.type
_entity_poly.pdbx_seq_one_letter_code
_entity_poly.pdbx_strand_id
1 'polypeptide(L)'
;LVGVSAACRIKKSCLCLATNAVSVDQWAFQFKLWSTIKDDHISRFTSDNKEKFRGMASVVVTTYNMVAFGGKRSEDSEKIIEEIRNREWGLLLMDEVHVVPAHMFRKVISITKSHCKLGLTATLVREDERITDLNFLIGPKLYEANWLDLVKGGFIANVQCAEVWCPMTKEFFAEYLKKENSKKKQVLYVMNPNKFRACEFLIRFHEQQRGDKIIVFADNLFALTAYAMKLRKPMIYGATSHAERTRILYQFKNSPEVNTIFLSKVGDNSIDIPEANVIIQISSHAGSRRQEAQRLGRILRAKGKHQDRMAGGKEEYNAFFYSLVSTDTQEMYYSTKRQQFLIDQGYSFKVITSLPPPEEGPNLSFYTLDDQLDLLGKVLSAGDDMIGVEYLEEDSDGKALLKARRSAGSMSAFSGAGGRIYMEYSTGKGKGALKKPKDPSKRHHLFKKRYQ
;
A
#
# COMPACT_ATOMS: atom_id res chain seq x y z
N LEU A 1 9.51 16.03 11.04
CA LEU A 1 9.79 17.28 11.80
C LEU A 1 9.48 17.15 13.29
N VAL A 2 8.20 17.05 13.70
CA VAL A 2 7.81 16.99 15.14
C VAL A 2 8.61 15.95 15.92
N GLY A 3 8.78 14.74 15.37
CA GLY A 3 9.59 13.69 15.98
C GLY A 3 11.08 14.05 16.14
N VAL A 4 11.68 14.70 15.15
CA VAL A 4 13.07 15.22 15.23
C VAL A 4 13.17 16.28 16.32
N SER A 5 12.24 17.24 16.34
CA SER A 5 12.20 18.30 17.36
C SER A 5 12.02 17.74 18.77
N ALA A 6 11.18 16.72 18.94
CA ALA A 6 11.00 16.04 20.22
C ALA A 6 12.30 15.36 20.68
N ALA A 7 12.97 14.62 19.79
CA ALA A 7 14.27 14.01 20.09
C ALA A 7 15.33 15.05 20.48
N CYS A 8 15.42 16.16 19.74
CA CYS A 8 16.34 17.26 20.03
C CYS A 8 16.03 17.97 21.35
N ARG A 9 14.77 18.02 21.78
CA ARG A 9 14.37 18.67 23.05
C ARG A 9 14.57 17.77 24.26
N ILE A 10 14.32 16.47 24.11
CA ILE A 10 14.58 15.48 25.17
C ILE A 10 16.08 15.28 25.39
N LYS A 11 16.91 15.43 24.35
CA LYS A 11 18.39 15.32 24.42
C LYS A 11 18.86 13.99 25.03
N LYS A 12 18.20 12.89 24.66
CA LYS A 12 18.55 11.52 25.05
C LYS A 12 18.60 10.62 23.82
N SER A 13 19.09 9.40 23.98
CA SER A 13 19.07 8.37 22.93
C SER A 13 17.66 8.14 22.42
N CYS A 14 17.51 8.12 21.10
CA CYS A 14 16.22 8.00 20.41
C CYS A 14 16.21 6.76 19.53
N LEU A 15 15.21 5.90 19.71
CA LEU A 15 14.93 4.77 18.83
C LEU A 15 13.71 5.10 17.98
N CYS A 16 13.90 5.20 16.67
CA CYS A 16 12.87 5.50 15.68
C CYS A 16 12.49 4.21 14.94
N LEU A 17 11.20 3.87 14.99
CA LEU A 17 10.63 2.68 14.36
C LEU A 17 9.78 3.09 13.17
N ALA A 18 10.14 2.57 12.01
CA ALA A 18 9.45 2.80 10.75
C ALA A 18 8.83 1.50 10.19
N THR A 19 7.92 1.64 9.22
CA THR A 19 7.21 0.50 8.62
C THR A 19 8.05 -0.26 7.60
N ASN A 20 8.94 0.43 6.87
CA ASN A 20 9.71 -0.12 5.77
C ASN A 20 11.11 0.52 5.67
N ALA A 21 11.99 -0.07 4.85
CA ALA A 21 13.38 0.40 4.71
C ALA A 21 13.47 1.81 4.09
N VAL A 22 12.57 2.15 3.17
CA VAL A 22 12.51 3.49 2.55
C VAL A 22 12.26 4.57 3.61
N SER A 23 11.33 4.32 4.54
CA SER A 23 11.01 5.24 5.63
C SER A 23 12.18 5.38 6.60
N VAL A 24 12.99 4.33 6.80
CA VAL A 24 14.23 4.41 7.59
C VAL A 24 15.20 5.41 6.99
N ASP A 25 15.43 5.36 5.68
CA ASP A 25 16.30 6.32 5.00
C ASP A 25 15.73 7.74 5.02
N GLN A 26 14.42 7.90 4.85
CA GLN A 26 13.75 9.19 4.97
C GLN A 26 13.94 9.79 6.36
N TRP A 27 13.70 9.02 7.43
CA TRP A 27 13.90 9.48 8.80
C TRP A 27 15.36 9.85 9.07
N ALA A 28 16.31 9.02 8.67
CA ALA A 28 17.74 9.30 8.81
C ALA A 28 18.13 10.62 8.11
N PHE A 29 17.62 10.82 6.88
CA PHE A 29 17.81 12.06 6.14
C PHE A 29 17.19 13.27 6.85
N GLN A 30 15.97 13.15 7.39
CA GLN A 30 15.31 14.24 8.11
C GLN A 30 16.04 14.59 9.42
N PHE A 31 16.59 13.61 10.14
CA PHE A 31 17.45 13.87 11.30
C PHE A 31 18.72 14.63 10.89
N LYS A 32 19.37 14.23 9.79
CA LYS A 32 20.57 14.92 9.28
C LYS A 32 20.27 16.35 8.82
N LEU A 33 19.12 16.58 8.19
CA LEU A 33 18.75 17.88 7.65
C LEU A 33 18.34 18.89 8.74
N TRP A 34 17.58 18.42 9.75
CA TRP A 34 16.92 19.30 10.73
C TRP A 34 17.54 19.27 12.12
N SER A 35 18.63 18.53 12.32
CA SER A 35 19.37 18.52 13.58
C SER A 35 20.86 18.71 13.35
N THR A 36 21.58 19.09 14.41
CA THR A 36 23.05 19.28 14.38
C THR A 36 23.80 18.02 14.81
N ILE A 37 23.15 16.85 14.78
CA ILE A 37 23.80 15.59 15.13
C ILE A 37 24.81 15.21 14.05
N LYS A 38 25.95 14.64 14.44
CA LYS A 38 26.93 14.11 13.49
C LYS A 38 26.35 12.86 12.81
N ASP A 39 26.63 12.70 11.53
CA ASP A 39 26.21 11.53 10.74
C ASP A 39 26.59 10.21 11.41
N ASP A 40 27.78 10.14 12.00
CA ASP A 40 28.28 8.96 12.74
C ASP A 40 27.41 8.52 13.93
N HIS A 41 26.54 9.40 14.44
CA HIS A 41 25.62 9.11 15.55
C HIS A 41 24.19 8.80 15.07
N ILE A 42 23.94 8.79 13.76
CA ILE A 42 22.71 8.30 13.15
C ILE A 42 23.01 6.90 12.61
N SER A 43 22.36 5.88 13.17
CA SER A 43 22.55 4.49 12.74
C SER A 43 21.27 3.96 12.08
N ARG A 44 21.38 3.50 10.84
CA ARG A 44 20.32 2.81 10.11
C ARG A 44 20.45 1.31 10.28
N PHE A 45 19.34 0.67 10.65
CA PHE A 45 19.29 -0.77 10.84
C PHE A 45 18.11 -1.40 10.10
N THR A 46 18.41 -2.03 8.97
CA THR A 46 17.51 -2.78 8.09
C THR A 46 18.13 -4.14 7.73
N SER A 47 17.48 -4.96 6.91
CA SER A 47 18.10 -6.20 6.38
C SER A 47 19.42 -5.93 5.65
N ASP A 48 19.48 -4.82 4.92
CA ASP A 48 20.53 -4.52 3.96
C ASP A 48 21.59 -3.59 4.55
N ASN A 49 21.21 -2.73 5.50
CA ASN A 49 22.11 -1.80 6.15
C ASN A 49 22.22 -2.08 7.65
N LYS A 50 23.45 -2.32 8.13
CA LYS A 50 23.74 -2.73 9.52
C LYS A 50 24.77 -1.78 10.13
N GLU A 51 24.46 -0.49 10.12
CA GLU A 51 25.33 0.52 10.71
C GLU A 51 25.45 0.28 12.23
N LYS A 52 26.69 0.23 12.72
CA LYS A 52 26.97 0.03 14.13
C LYS A 52 26.65 1.28 14.93
N PHE A 53 26.20 1.08 16.16
CA PHE A 53 25.99 2.15 17.12
C PHE A 53 27.31 2.79 17.51
N ARG A 54 27.36 4.12 17.50
CA ARG A 54 28.49 4.89 18.05
C ARG A 54 28.01 5.74 19.22
N GLY A 55 28.62 5.51 20.38
CA GLY A 55 28.45 6.33 21.58
C GLY A 55 27.17 6.08 22.40
N MET A 56 27.13 6.70 23.58
CA MET A 56 26.03 6.60 24.55
C MET A 56 24.81 7.49 24.22
N ALA A 57 24.93 8.41 23.27
CA ALA A 57 23.84 9.27 22.79
C ALA A 57 23.79 9.20 21.26
N SER A 58 22.84 8.45 20.73
CA SER A 58 22.67 8.21 19.29
C SER A 58 21.20 8.14 18.91
N VAL A 59 20.95 8.36 17.62
CA VAL A 59 19.65 8.16 16.98
C VAL A 59 19.74 6.89 16.16
N VAL A 60 18.82 5.96 16.43
CA VAL A 60 18.74 4.69 15.72
C VAL A 60 17.44 4.64 14.97
N VAL A 61 17.51 4.35 13.68
CA VAL A 61 16.33 4.24 12.82
C VAL A 61 16.26 2.81 12.29
N THR A 62 15.18 2.11 12.58
CA THR A 62 14.98 0.71 12.19
C THR A 62 13.52 0.41 11.91
N THR A 63 13.21 -0.79 11.40
CA THR A 63 11.85 -1.23 11.13
C THR A 63 11.24 -2.01 12.29
N TYR A 64 9.91 -1.97 12.41
CA TYR A 64 9.18 -2.77 13.42
C TYR A 64 9.50 -4.27 13.30
N ASN A 65 9.60 -4.77 12.07
CA ASN A 65 9.88 -6.18 11.79
C ASN A 65 11.28 -6.57 12.26
N MET A 66 12.30 -5.73 12.01
CA MET A 66 13.66 -6.00 12.46
C MET A 66 13.74 -6.12 13.98
N VAL A 67 12.98 -5.33 14.75
CA VAL A 67 12.98 -5.45 16.21
C VAL A 67 12.16 -6.67 16.67
N ALA A 68 10.96 -6.86 16.12
CA ALA A 68 10.02 -7.91 16.56
C ALA A 68 10.35 -9.33 16.07
N PHE A 69 11.30 -9.48 15.14
CA PHE A 69 11.67 -10.77 14.56
C PHE A 69 12.24 -11.72 15.62
N GLY A 70 11.64 -12.90 15.77
CA GLY A 70 12.06 -13.91 16.76
C GLY A 70 12.82 -15.10 16.17
N GLY A 71 13.14 -15.08 14.87
CA GLY A 71 13.85 -16.17 14.20
C GLY A 71 15.37 -16.03 14.29
N LYS A 72 16.09 -16.94 13.63
CA LYS A 72 17.56 -16.93 13.58
C LYS A 72 18.05 -15.71 12.80
N ARG A 73 18.84 -14.86 13.44
CA ARG A 73 19.45 -13.66 12.84
C ARG A 73 20.90 -13.96 12.42
N SER A 74 21.44 -13.15 11.51
CA SER A 74 22.89 -13.10 11.31
C SER A 74 23.56 -12.58 12.58
N GLU A 75 24.78 -13.02 12.85
CA GLU A 75 25.54 -12.64 14.06
C GLU A 75 25.58 -11.12 14.29
N ASP A 76 25.81 -10.34 13.23
CA ASP A 76 25.83 -8.88 13.31
C ASP A 76 24.48 -8.28 13.73
N SER A 77 23.38 -8.83 13.22
CA SER A 77 22.03 -8.37 13.55
C SER A 77 21.61 -8.77 14.96
N GLU A 78 22.13 -9.88 15.48
CA GLU A 78 21.90 -10.28 16.87
C GLU A 78 22.63 -9.33 17.83
N LYS A 79 23.90 -9.01 17.56
CA LYS A 79 24.69 -8.05 18.35
C LYS A 79 24.02 -6.68 18.45
N ILE A 80 23.51 -6.17 17.33
CA ILE A 80 22.79 -4.89 17.27
C ILE A 80 21.52 -4.93 18.15
N ILE A 81 20.79 -6.04 18.13
CA ILE A 81 19.54 -6.18 18.89
C ILE A 81 19.78 -6.38 20.38
N GLU A 82 20.85 -7.09 20.74
CA GLU A 82 21.32 -7.16 22.12
C GLU A 82 21.67 -5.77 22.64
N GLU A 83 22.34 -4.93 21.84
CA GLU A 83 22.63 -3.55 22.22
C GLU A 83 21.34 -2.71 22.39
N ILE A 84 20.38 -2.85 21.47
CA ILE A 84 19.06 -2.18 21.60
C ILE A 84 18.33 -2.61 22.88
N ARG A 85 18.39 -3.91 23.24
CA ARG A 85 17.72 -4.48 24.43
C ARG A 85 18.40 -4.05 25.73
N ASN A 86 19.72 -3.96 25.73
CA ASN A 86 20.51 -3.62 26.91
C ASN A 86 20.57 -2.11 27.18
N ARG A 87 20.20 -1.29 26.20
CA ARG A 87 20.19 0.17 26.32
C ARG A 87 18.83 0.70 26.78
N GLU A 88 18.87 1.69 27.67
CA GLU A 88 17.70 2.48 28.03
C GLU A 88 17.53 3.65 27.05
N TRP A 89 16.34 3.72 26.45
CA TRP A 89 16.00 4.73 25.47
C TRP A 89 15.25 5.88 26.13
N GLY A 90 15.69 7.11 25.88
CA GLY A 90 14.97 8.29 26.36
C GLY A 90 13.66 8.50 25.60
N LEU A 91 13.68 8.27 24.29
CA LEU A 91 12.53 8.39 23.41
C LEU A 91 12.41 7.18 22.49
N LEU A 92 11.23 6.56 22.48
CA LEU A 92 10.80 5.62 21.46
C LEU A 92 9.82 6.34 20.52
N LEU A 93 10.26 6.60 19.30
CA LEU A 93 9.48 7.24 18.25
C LEU A 93 8.93 6.13 17.34
N MET A 94 7.62 6.09 17.17
CA MET A 94 6.90 5.09 16.40
C MET A 94 6.18 5.78 15.25
N ASP A 95 6.55 5.47 14.02
CA ASP A 95 5.92 6.01 12.82
C ASP A 95 4.78 5.11 12.33
N GLU A 96 3.79 5.73 11.69
CA GLU A 96 2.55 5.13 11.17
C GLU A 96 1.90 4.10 12.12
N VAL A 97 1.66 4.53 13.37
CA VAL A 97 1.25 3.61 14.44
C VAL A 97 -0.04 2.84 14.16
N HIS A 98 -0.88 3.33 13.26
CA HIS A 98 -2.14 2.70 12.89
C HIS A 98 -1.97 1.46 11.99
N VAL A 99 -0.84 1.35 11.26
CA VAL A 99 -0.57 0.24 10.33
C VAL A 99 -0.13 -1.02 11.10
N VAL A 100 0.58 -0.81 12.21
CA VAL A 100 1.23 -1.90 12.93
C VAL A 100 0.21 -2.67 13.78
N PRO A 101 0.12 -4.01 13.63
CA PRO A 101 -0.73 -4.83 14.47
C PRO A 101 -0.37 -4.76 15.95
N ALA A 102 -1.37 -4.82 16.83
CA ALA A 102 -1.19 -4.75 18.28
C ALA A 102 -0.17 -5.77 18.84
N HIS A 103 -0.07 -6.96 18.25
CA HIS A 103 0.87 -7.98 18.70
C HIS A 103 2.34 -7.62 18.40
N MET A 104 2.61 -6.92 17.30
CA MET A 104 3.96 -6.43 16.98
C MET A 104 4.36 -5.33 17.97
N PHE A 105 3.46 -4.39 18.26
CA PHE A 105 3.71 -3.37 19.28
C PHE A 105 4.06 -3.97 20.64
N ARG A 106 3.28 -4.96 21.10
CA ARG A 106 3.56 -5.64 22.37
C ARG A 106 4.97 -6.25 22.40
N LYS A 107 5.40 -6.89 21.30
CA LYS A 107 6.74 -7.45 21.20
C LYS A 107 7.82 -6.38 21.24
N VAL A 108 7.67 -5.33 20.42
CA VAL A 108 8.64 -4.23 20.37
C VAL A 108 8.77 -3.56 21.73
N ILE A 109 7.65 -3.17 22.35
CA ILE A 109 7.62 -2.52 23.66
C ILE A 109 8.22 -3.43 24.75
N SER A 110 8.02 -4.75 24.65
CA SER A 110 8.63 -5.72 25.57
C SER A 110 10.14 -5.85 25.40
N ILE A 111 10.69 -5.58 24.21
CA ILE A 111 12.13 -5.66 23.92
C ILE A 111 12.83 -4.35 24.28
N THR A 112 12.19 -3.21 23.99
CA THR A 112 12.79 -1.88 24.10
C THR A 112 12.43 -1.22 25.42
N LYS A 113 13.41 -1.02 26.30
CA LYS A 113 13.24 -0.26 27.54
C LYS A 113 13.26 1.23 27.21
N SER A 114 12.12 1.91 27.32
CA SER A 114 12.00 3.34 27.00
C SER A 114 11.23 4.13 28.07
N HIS A 115 11.69 5.35 28.35
CA HIS A 115 11.02 6.25 29.30
C HIS A 115 9.84 7.00 28.68
N CYS A 116 10.02 7.51 27.46
CA CYS A 116 8.99 8.24 26.73
C CYS A 116 8.68 7.52 25.42
N LYS A 117 7.40 7.48 25.06
CA LYS A 117 6.89 6.91 23.81
C LYS A 117 6.14 8.00 23.05
N LEU A 118 6.42 8.13 21.76
CA LEU A 118 5.74 9.05 20.86
C LEU A 118 5.28 8.29 19.63
N GLY A 119 3.97 8.19 19.43
CA GLY A 119 3.36 7.65 18.22
C GLY A 119 3.01 8.77 17.25
N LEU A 120 3.45 8.66 16.00
CA LEU A 120 3.07 9.54 14.91
C LEU A 120 2.16 8.76 13.95
N THR A 121 1.05 9.38 13.56
CA THR A 121 0.12 8.83 12.57
C THR A 121 -0.70 9.94 11.96
N ALA A 122 -0.97 9.84 10.66
CA ALA A 122 -1.89 10.75 9.97
C ALA A 122 -3.36 10.40 10.23
N THR A 123 -3.68 9.11 10.40
CA THR A 123 -5.05 8.62 10.58
C THR A 123 -5.15 7.67 11.77
N LEU A 124 -6.14 7.87 12.65
CA LEU A 124 -6.32 7.06 13.86
C LEU A 124 -7.26 5.85 13.71
N VAL A 125 -7.90 5.71 12.56
CA VAL A 125 -8.80 4.58 12.32
C VAL A 125 -7.96 3.29 12.23
N ARG A 126 -8.41 2.18 12.83
CA ARG A 126 -7.84 0.83 12.65
C ARG A 126 -8.87 -0.15 12.08
N GLU A 127 -8.41 -1.09 11.23
CA GLU A 127 -9.30 -2.02 10.50
C GLU A 127 -9.71 -3.20 11.37
N ASP A 128 -8.90 -3.50 12.39
CA ASP A 128 -9.16 -4.55 13.36
C ASP A 128 -10.01 -4.08 14.54
N GLU A 129 -10.56 -2.85 14.48
CA GLU A 129 -11.37 -2.20 15.54
C GLU A 129 -10.71 -2.15 16.93
N ARG A 130 -9.42 -2.50 17.03
CA ARG A 130 -8.64 -2.53 18.29
C ARG A 130 -7.84 -1.25 18.49
N ILE A 131 -8.51 -0.11 18.32
CA ILE A 131 -7.90 1.21 18.58
C ILE A 131 -7.67 1.39 20.09
N THR A 132 -8.56 0.85 20.92
CA THR A 132 -8.47 0.92 22.39
C THR A 132 -7.20 0.29 22.95
N ASP A 133 -6.71 -0.79 22.34
CA ASP A 133 -5.44 -1.42 22.70
C ASP A 133 -4.25 -0.48 22.53
N LEU A 134 -4.32 0.46 21.59
CA LEU A 134 -3.22 1.38 21.26
C LEU A 134 -3.03 2.43 22.36
N ASN A 135 -4.13 2.89 22.96
CA ASN A 135 -4.11 3.78 24.12
C ASN A 135 -3.41 3.13 25.33
N PHE A 136 -3.60 1.83 25.52
CA PHE A 136 -2.94 1.09 26.59
C PHE A 136 -1.45 0.86 26.32
N LEU A 137 -1.08 0.60 25.06
CA LEU A 137 0.30 0.28 24.70
C LEU A 137 1.20 1.51 24.62
N ILE A 138 0.70 2.60 24.02
CA ILE A 138 1.50 3.79 23.75
C ILE A 138 1.14 4.91 24.74
N GLY A 139 -0.16 5.17 24.89
CA GLY A 139 -0.70 6.27 25.69
C GLY A 139 -1.90 6.92 25.00
N PRO A 140 -2.58 7.86 25.66
CA PRO A 140 -3.75 8.54 25.10
C PRO A 140 -3.37 9.43 23.91
N LYS A 141 -4.36 9.73 23.05
CA LYS A 141 -4.22 10.73 22.00
C LYS A 141 -3.99 12.11 22.62
N LEU A 142 -2.79 12.67 22.45
CA LEU A 142 -2.42 13.97 23.01
C LEU A 142 -2.89 15.14 22.15
N TYR A 143 -2.83 14.99 20.82
CA TYR A 143 -3.12 16.06 19.88
C TYR A 143 -3.64 15.48 18.56
N GLU A 144 -4.62 16.15 17.98
CA GLU A 144 -5.13 15.90 16.64
C GLU A 144 -5.24 17.25 15.94
N ALA A 145 -4.54 17.39 14.82
CA ALA A 145 -4.64 18.61 14.04
C ALA A 145 -5.95 18.61 13.26
N ASN A 146 -6.72 19.69 13.37
CA ASN A 146 -7.93 19.86 12.59
C ASN A 146 -7.59 20.16 11.12
N TRP A 147 -8.11 19.34 10.20
CA TRP A 147 -7.85 19.48 8.77
C TRP A 147 -8.32 20.83 8.21
N LEU A 148 -9.48 21.31 8.66
CA LEU A 148 -10.05 22.58 8.18
C LEU A 148 -9.18 23.78 8.52
N ASP A 149 -8.53 23.76 9.69
CA ASP A 149 -7.64 24.84 10.12
C ASP A 149 -6.32 24.81 9.33
N LEU A 150 -5.84 23.62 8.95
CA LEU A 150 -4.66 23.47 8.08
C LEU A 150 -4.92 23.92 6.63
N VAL A 151 -6.14 23.70 6.12
CA VAL A 151 -6.58 24.21 4.81
C VAL A 151 -6.71 25.74 4.87
N LYS A 152 -7.39 26.29 5.89
CA LYS A 152 -7.50 27.74 6.09
C LYS A 152 -6.15 28.42 6.28
N GLY A 153 -5.21 27.76 6.95
CA GLY A 153 -3.84 28.23 7.13
C GLY A 153 -2.97 28.13 5.87
N GLY A 154 -3.49 27.58 4.77
CA GLY A 154 -2.77 27.47 3.49
C GLY A 154 -1.69 26.37 3.45
N PHE A 155 -1.58 25.57 4.50
CA PHE A 155 -0.62 24.46 4.61
C PHE A 155 -1.05 23.25 3.76
N ILE A 156 -2.35 23.03 3.62
CA ILE A 156 -2.95 21.93 2.85
C ILE A 156 -3.81 22.49 1.72
N ALA A 157 -3.86 21.76 0.59
CA ALA A 157 -4.68 22.12 -0.56
C ALA A 157 -6.18 22.00 -0.25
N ASN A 158 -7.01 22.85 -0.86
CA ASN A 158 -8.45 22.66 -0.83
C ASN A 158 -8.84 21.64 -1.90
N VAL A 159 -9.15 20.42 -1.46
CA VAL A 159 -9.40 19.27 -2.33
C VAL A 159 -10.91 19.12 -2.57
N GLN A 160 -11.30 19.06 -3.83
CA GLN A 160 -12.62 18.58 -4.23
C GLN A 160 -12.54 17.07 -4.51
N CYS A 161 -13.19 16.27 -3.67
CA CYS A 161 -13.42 14.87 -3.94
C CYS A 161 -14.67 14.71 -4.82
N ALA A 162 -14.53 13.91 -5.88
CA ALA A 162 -15.59 13.59 -6.81
C ALA A 162 -15.62 12.09 -7.06
N GLU A 163 -16.77 11.46 -6.80
CA GLU A 163 -17.01 10.09 -7.21
C GLU A 163 -17.74 10.08 -8.54
N VAL A 164 -17.14 9.46 -9.55
CA VAL A 164 -17.69 9.37 -10.90
C VAL A 164 -18.28 7.98 -11.08
N TRP A 165 -19.59 7.93 -11.27
CA TRP A 165 -20.30 6.69 -11.55
C TRP A 165 -20.25 6.40 -13.05
N CYS A 166 -19.69 5.24 -13.37
CA CYS A 166 -19.50 4.75 -14.72
C CYS A 166 -20.45 3.57 -14.94
N PRO A 167 -21.57 3.73 -15.67
CA PRO A 167 -22.47 2.62 -15.94
C PRO A 167 -21.75 1.46 -16.63
N MET A 168 -22.04 0.22 -16.26
CA MET A 168 -21.49 -0.95 -16.95
C MET A 168 -22.10 -1.07 -18.36
N THR A 169 -21.27 -1.38 -19.36
CA THR A 169 -21.76 -1.77 -20.70
C THR A 169 -22.47 -3.12 -20.62
N LYS A 170 -23.47 -3.34 -21.49
CA LYS A 170 -24.34 -4.53 -21.44
C LYS A 170 -23.55 -5.83 -21.55
N GLU A 171 -22.56 -5.86 -22.43
CA GLU A 171 -21.72 -7.01 -22.76
C GLU A 171 -20.84 -7.41 -21.57
N PHE A 172 -20.15 -6.42 -20.98
CA PHE A 172 -19.35 -6.63 -19.76
C PHE A 172 -20.21 -7.04 -18.56
N PHE A 173 -21.40 -6.46 -18.41
CA PHE A 173 -22.30 -6.79 -17.30
C PHE A 173 -22.83 -8.21 -17.43
N ALA A 174 -23.17 -8.66 -18.64
CA ALA A 174 -23.59 -10.03 -18.90
C ALA A 174 -22.51 -11.04 -18.49
N GLU A 175 -21.24 -10.79 -18.86
CA GLU A 175 -20.11 -11.64 -18.45
C GLU A 175 -19.83 -11.58 -16.94
N TYR A 176 -20.01 -10.41 -16.31
CA TYR A 176 -19.83 -10.22 -14.87
C TYR A 176 -20.81 -11.04 -14.03
N LEU A 177 -22.04 -11.26 -14.52
CA LEU A 177 -23.05 -12.06 -13.84
C LEU A 177 -22.79 -13.56 -13.91
N LYS A 178 -22.00 -14.04 -14.90
CA LYS A 178 -21.70 -15.47 -15.05
C LYS A 178 -20.84 -15.97 -13.88
N LYS A 179 -21.22 -17.13 -13.33
CA LYS A 179 -20.51 -17.76 -12.20
C LYS A 179 -19.10 -18.21 -12.58
N GLU A 180 -18.90 -18.66 -13.83
CA GLU A 180 -17.60 -19.09 -14.36
C GLU A 180 -16.55 -17.98 -14.29
N ASN A 181 -16.97 -16.72 -14.45
CA ASN A 181 -16.11 -15.55 -14.41
C ASN A 181 -15.87 -15.00 -13.00
N SER A 182 -16.19 -15.76 -11.93
CA SER A 182 -16.09 -15.27 -10.54
C SER A 182 -14.72 -14.66 -10.20
N LYS A 183 -13.62 -15.26 -10.68
CA LYS A 183 -12.26 -14.73 -10.48
C LYS A 183 -11.94 -13.49 -11.34
N LYS A 184 -12.62 -13.33 -12.48
CA LYS A 184 -12.42 -12.23 -13.43
C LYS A 184 -13.35 -11.05 -13.18
N LYS A 185 -14.29 -11.16 -12.23
CA LYS A 185 -15.24 -10.10 -11.85
C LYS A 185 -14.57 -8.75 -11.62
N GLN A 186 -13.42 -8.74 -10.92
CA GLN A 186 -12.67 -7.52 -10.68
C GLN A 186 -12.21 -6.86 -11.98
N VAL A 187 -11.55 -7.61 -12.86
CA VAL A 187 -11.05 -7.05 -14.12
C VAL A 187 -12.21 -6.60 -15.01
N LEU A 188 -13.33 -7.31 -15.02
CA LEU A 188 -14.51 -6.92 -15.82
C LEU A 188 -15.04 -5.54 -15.44
N TYR A 189 -15.15 -5.20 -14.15
CA TYR A 189 -15.64 -3.87 -13.76
C TYR A 189 -14.57 -2.78 -13.82
N VAL A 190 -13.28 -3.12 -13.74
CA VAL A 190 -12.17 -2.16 -13.90
C VAL A 190 -11.95 -1.82 -15.37
N MET A 191 -12.09 -2.80 -16.26
CA MET A 191 -11.94 -2.66 -17.72
C MET A 191 -13.24 -2.25 -18.42
N ASN A 192 -14.24 -1.80 -17.67
CA ASN A 192 -15.48 -1.24 -18.22
C ASN A 192 -15.15 -0.10 -19.21
N PRO A 193 -15.58 -0.17 -20.49
CA PRO A 193 -15.34 0.87 -21.48
C PRO A 193 -15.78 2.28 -21.04
N ASN A 194 -16.92 2.39 -20.35
CA ASN A 194 -17.39 3.69 -19.85
C ASN A 194 -16.46 4.26 -18.78
N LYS A 195 -15.89 3.40 -17.93
CA LYS A 195 -14.87 3.81 -16.95
C LYS A 195 -13.59 4.29 -17.64
N PHE A 196 -13.17 3.61 -18.70
CA PHE A 196 -12.03 4.05 -19.51
C PHE A 196 -12.26 5.43 -20.11
N ARG A 197 -13.44 5.64 -20.71
CA ARG A 197 -13.83 6.93 -21.32
C ARG A 197 -13.88 8.07 -20.32
N ALA A 198 -14.39 7.82 -19.11
CA ALA A 198 -14.37 8.80 -18.04
C ALA A 198 -12.92 9.17 -17.63
N CYS A 199 -12.03 8.18 -17.50
CA CYS A 199 -10.61 8.41 -17.21
C CYS A 199 -9.92 9.23 -18.31
N GLU A 200 -10.10 8.85 -19.57
CA GLU A 200 -9.54 9.56 -20.72
C GLU A 200 -10.03 11.00 -20.81
N PHE A 201 -11.34 11.22 -20.60
CA PHE A 201 -11.91 12.56 -20.58
C PHE A 201 -11.28 13.42 -19.48
N LEU A 202 -11.19 12.92 -18.24
CA LEU A 202 -10.60 13.67 -17.13
C LEU A 202 -9.12 14.02 -17.38
N ILE A 203 -8.36 13.09 -17.96
CA ILE A 203 -6.96 13.35 -18.34
C ILE A 203 -6.90 14.47 -19.37
N ARG A 204 -7.67 14.38 -20.47
CA ARG A 204 -7.67 15.41 -21.52
C ARG A 204 -8.12 16.77 -20.98
N PHE A 205 -9.17 16.79 -20.17
CA PHE A 205 -9.69 18.01 -19.54
C PHE A 205 -8.60 18.71 -18.70
N HIS A 206 -7.94 17.97 -17.81
CA HIS A 206 -6.92 18.54 -16.93
C HIS A 206 -5.60 18.88 -17.65
N GLU A 207 -5.19 18.11 -18.66
CA GLU A 207 -3.98 18.42 -19.45
C GLU A 207 -4.19 19.63 -20.36
N GLN A 208 -5.32 19.68 -21.09
CA GLN A 208 -5.53 20.67 -22.16
C GLN A 208 -6.12 21.99 -21.65
N GLN A 209 -7.08 21.92 -20.72
CA GLN A 209 -7.81 23.13 -20.28
C GLN A 209 -7.18 23.77 -19.04
N ARG A 210 -6.54 22.97 -18.18
CA ARG A 210 -6.02 23.45 -16.87
C ARG A 210 -4.49 23.40 -16.75
N GLY A 211 -3.82 22.57 -17.54
CA GLY A 211 -2.37 22.35 -17.44
C GLY A 211 -1.97 21.73 -16.08
N ASP A 212 -2.83 20.86 -15.53
CA ASP A 212 -2.64 20.26 -14.21
C ASP A 212 -1.75 19.00 -14.28
N LYS A 213 -1.01 18.73 -13.21
CA LYS A 213 -0.28 17.46 -13.03
C LYS A 213 -1.23 16.38 -12.49
N ILE A 214 -1.28 15.24 -13.17
CA ILE A 214 -2.24 14.15 -12.94
C ILE A 214 -1.50 12.87 -12.58
N ILE A 215 -1.96 12.22 -11.51
CA ILE A 215 -1.52 10.88 -11.14
C ILE A 215 -2.72 9.94 -11.17
N VAL A 216 -2.59 8.87 -11.96
CA VAL A 216 -3.63 7.86 -12.10
C VAL A 216 -3.22 6.59 -11.38
N PHE A 217 -4.05 6.14 -10.43
CA PHE A 217 -3.80 4.93 -9.66
C PHE A 217 -4.69 3.78 -10.14
N ALA A 218 -4.04 2.62 -10.34
CA ALA A 218 -4.72 1.35 -10.58
C ALA A 218 -4.03 0.23 -9.81
N ASP A 219 -4.79 -0.47 -8.98
CA ASP A 219 -4.29 -1.58 -8.15
C ASP A 219 -4.09 -2.87 -8.97
N ASN A 220 -4.82 -2.99 -10.08
CA ASN A 220 -4.73 -4.13 -10.99
C ASN A 220 -3.72 -3.84 -12.12
N LEU A 221 -2.66 -4.65 -12.21
CA LEU A 221 -1.58 -4.44 -13.20
C LEU A 221 -2.03 -4.61 -14.64
N PHE A 222 -2.93 -5.55 -14.91
CA PHE A 222 -3.49 -5.75 -16.24
C PHE A 222 -4.23 -4.48 -16.70
N ALA A 223 -5.07 -3.91 -15.83
CA ALA A 223 -5.75 -2.65 -16.12
C ALA A 223 -4.76 -1.48 -16.23
N LEU A 224 -3.82 -1.33 -15.29
CA LEU A 224 -2.79 -0.29 -15.34
C LEU A 224 -2.09 -0.27 -16.69
N THR A 225 -1.64 -1.44 -17.15
CA THR A 225 -0.93 -1.63 -18.41
C THR A 225 -1.83 -1.29 -19.60
N ALA A 226 -3.07 -1.79 -19.61
CA ALA A 226 -4.01 -1.54 -20.70
C ALA A 226 -4.36 -0.04 -20.83
N TYR A 227 -4.59 0.64 -19.70
CA TYR A 227 -4.85 2.09 -19.68
C TYR A 227 -3.65 2.89 -20.13
N ALA A 228 -2.47 2.65 -19.52
CA ALA A 228 -1.25 3.39 -19.83
C ALA A 228 -0.82 3.23 -21.29
N MET A 229 -0.88 2.01 -21.84
CA MET A 229 -0.52 1.75 -23.25
C MET A 229 -1.49 2.39 -24.23
N LYS A 230 -2.80 2.26 -24.00
CA LYS A 230 -3.82 2.83 -24.91
C LYS A 230 -3.78 4.36 -24.91
N LEU A 231 -3.55 4.97 -23.74
CA LEU A 231 -3.44 6.44 -23.58
C LEU A 231 -2.02 6.98 -23.82
N ARG A 232 -1.04 6.11 -24.08
CA ARG A 232 0.38 6.43 -24.29
C ARG A 232 0.97 7.31 -23.18
N LYS A 233 0.72 6.93 -21.93
CA LYS A 233 1.25 7.62 -20.73
C LYS A 233 2.26 6.74 -19.99
N PRO A 234 3.30 7.32 -19.36
CA PRO A 234 4.26 6.55 -18.56
C PRO A 234 3.57 5.84 -17.39
N MET A 235 4.08 4.66 -17.01
CA MET A 235 3.60 3.90 -15.86
C MET A 235 4.74 3.42 -14.97
N ILE A 236 4.48 3.30 -13.66
CA ILE A 236 5.41 2.74 -12.67
C ILE A 236 4.69 1.61 -11.93
N TYR A 237 5.29 0.44 -11.96
CA TYR A 237 4.81 -0.77 -11.29
C TYR A 237 5.99 -1.57 -10.71
N GLY A 238 5.75 -2.70 -10.05
CA GLY A 238 6.78 -3.43 -9.30
C GLY A 238 8.02 -3.80 -10.11
N ALA A 239 7.87 -4.16 -11.39
CA ALA A 239 8.99 -4.53 -12.24
C ALA A 239 9.76 -3.33 -12.85
N THR A 240 9.27 -2.10 -12.68
CA THR A 240 9.94 -0.90 -13.18
C THR A 240 11.27 -0.70 -12.46
N SER A 241 12.37 -0.64 -13.22
CA SER A 241 13.72 -0.46 -12.67
C SER A 241 13.86 0.86 -11.91
N HIS A 242 14.77 0.92 -10.94
CA HIS A 242 14.99 2.13 -10.14
C HIS A 242 15.44 3.33 -11.01
N ALA A 243 16.28 3.09 -12.02
CA ALA A 243 16.74 4.12 -12.94
C ALA A 243 15.59 4.70 -13.78
N GLU A 244 14.74 3.83 -14.34
CA GLU A 244 13.56 4.24 -15.11
C GLU A 244 12.55 4.99 -14.24
N ARG A 245 12.26 4.47 -13.04
CA ARG A 245 11.40 5.12 -12.05
C ARG A 245 11.87 6.55 -11.76
N THR A 246 13.16 6.72 -11.48
CA THR A 246 13.75 8.03 -11.18
C THR A 246 13.63 8.99 -12.37
N ARG A 247 13.86 8.49 -13.59
CA ARG A 247 13.71 9.27 -14.82
C ARG A 247 12.26 9.75 -15.02
N ILE A 248 11.28 8.85 -14.87
CA ILE A 248 9.86 9.18 -15.04
C ILE A 248 9.43 10.24 -14.01
N LEU A 249 9.79 10.06 -12.74
CA LEU A 249 9.44 11.01 -11.68
C LEU A 249 10.13 12.37 -11.87
N TYR A 250 11.39 12.37 -12.31
CA TYR A 250 12.11 13.59 -12.65
C TYR A 250 11.45 14.35 -13.81
N GLN A 251 11.07 13.65 -14.88
CA GLN A 251 10.37 14.25 -16.01
C GLN A 251 8.99 14.77 -15.61
N PHE A 252 8.22 14.01 -14.84
CA PHE A 252 6.92 14.46 -14.36
C PHE A 252 7.03 15.73 -13.50
N LYS A 253 8.06 15.83 -12.65
CA LYS A 253 8.27 17.01 -11.79
C LYS A 253 8.74 18.24 -12.56
N ASN A 254 9.69 18.08 -13.48
CA ASN A 254 10.43 19.20 -14.06
C ASN A 254 10.05 19.53 -15.50
N SER A 255 9.46 18.59 -16.25
CA SER A 255 9.06 18.80 -17.65
C SER A 255 7.55 19.06 -17.75
N PRO A 256 7.12 20.07 -18.53
CA PRO A 256 5.71 20.27 -18.86
C PRO A 256 5.18 19.27 -19.90
N GLU A 257 6.05 18.47 -20.53
CA GLU A 257 5.65 17.47 -21.54
C GLU A 257 5.00 16.24 -20.91
N VAL A 258 5.38 15.90 -19.67
CA VAL A 258 4.86 14.74 -18.93
C VAL A 258 3.98 15.23 -17.79
N ASN A 259 2.69 15.41 -18.07
CA ASN A 259 1.71 15.86 -17.08
C ASN A 259 0.89 14.74 -16.47
N THR A 260 0.96 13.52 -17.01
CA THR A 260 0.22 12.36 -16.50
C THR A 260 1.13 11.16 -16.31
N ILE A 261 1.07 10.53 -15.14
CA ILE A 261 1.72 9.24 -14.87
C ILE A 261 0.72 8.24 -14.26
N PHE A 262 0.93 6.97 -14.55
CA PHE A 262 0.17 5.85 -13.99
C PHE A 262 1.00 5.15 -12.91
N LEU A 263 0.41 4.93 -11.74
CA LEU A 263 1.08 4.26 -10.62
C LEU A 263 0.26 3.03 -10.19
N SER A 264 0.98 1.92 -9.99
CA SER A 264 0.43 0.78 -9.27
C SER A 264 0.47 1.02 -7.75
N LYS A 265 0.17 -0.02 -6.98
CA LYS A 265 0.30 -0.03 -5.51
C LYS A 265 1.70 0.35 -5.00
N VAL A 266 2.74 0.30 -5.84
CA VAL A 266 4.10 0.78 -5.50
C VAL A 266 4.13 2.23 -5.03
N GLY A 267 3.17 3.05 -5.47
CA GLY A 267 3.06 4.45 -5.08
C GLY A 267 2.72 4.67 -3.60
N ASP A 268 2.20 3.66 -2.90
CA ASP A 268 1.67 3.87 -1.55
C ASP A 268 2.75 3.96 -0.48
N ASN A 269 3.79 3.12 -0.61
CA ASN A 269 4.69 2.83 0.51
C ASN A 269 6.16 3.13 0.21
N SER A 270 6.56 3.14 -1.07
CA SER A 270 7.98 2.92 -1.42
C SER A 270 8.56 3.96 -2.37
N ILE A 271 7.83 5.05 -2.65
CA ILE A 271 8.24 6.06 -3.64
C ILE A 271 7.94 7.46 -3.11
N ASP A 272 8.93 8.36 -3.23
CA ASP A 272 8.71 9.80 -3.06
C ASP A 272 7.94 10.31 -4.28
N ILE A 273 6.62 10.41 -4.15
CA ILE A 273 5.75 10.83 -5.23
C ILE A 273 5.81 12.36 -5.35
N PRO A 274 6.15 12.90 -6.53
CA PRO A 274 6.13 14.34 -6.77
C PRO A 274 4.72 14.92 -6.63
N GLU A 275 4.67 16.18 -6.23
CA GLU A 275 3.44 16.92 -6.02
C GLU A 275 2.56 16.94 -7.29
N ALA A 276 1.26 16.67 -7.13
CA ALA A 276 0.29 16.67 -8.22
C ALA A 276 -0.97 17.46 -7.84
N ASN A 277 -1.72 17.90 -8.86
CA ASN A 277 -2.95 18.65 -8.66
C ASN A 277 -4.18 17.74 -8.73
N VAL A 278 -4.08 16.64 -9.48
CA VAL A 278 -5.21 15.75 -9.75
C VAL A 278 -4.81 14.32 -9.49
N ILE A 279 -5.66 13.61 -8.74
CA ILE A 279 -5.55 12.17 -8.55
C ILE A 279 -6.79 11.51 -9.15
N ILE A 280 -6.58 10.49 -9.96
CA ILE A 280 -7.65 9.65 -10.52
C ILE A 280 -7.45 8.21 -10.03
N GLN A 281 -8.40 7.68 -9.27
CA GLN A 281 -8.41 6.30 -8.78
C GLN A 281 -9.34 5.47 -9.67
N ILE A 282 -8.79 4.52 -10.44
CA ILE A 282 -9.58 3.68 -11.36
C ILE A 282 -10.21 2.48 -10.64
N SER A 283 -9.41 1.82 -9.82
CA SER A 283 -9.81 0.62 -9.08
C SER A 283 -9.45 0.79 -7.63
N SER A 284 -10.31 0.34 -6.73
CA SER A 284 -10.05 0.42 -5.29
C SER A 284 -10.40 -0.90 -4.62
N HIS A 285 -9.45 -1.47 -3.88
CA HIS A 285 -9.65 -2.71 -3.15
C HIS A 285 -10.38 -2.50 -1.81
N ALA A 286 -11.01 -3.56 -1.31
CA ALA A 286 -11.52 -3.60 0.06
C ALA A 286 -10.41 -3.23 1.07
N GLY A 287 -10.64 -2.19 1.89
CA GLY A 287 -9.69 -1.71 2.92
C GLY A 287 -8.84 -0.49 2.53
N SER A 288 -8.82 -0.07 1.26
CA SER A 288 -7.92 1.01 0.81
C SER A 288 -8.29 2.43 1.30
N ARG A 289 -9.38 2.64 2.04
CA ARG A 289 -9.89 3.98 2.39
C ARG A 289 -8.83 4.86 3.07
N ARG A 290 -7.97 4.26 3.90
CA ARG A 290 -6.87 4.98 4.54
C ARG A 290 -5.75 5.32 3.59
N GLN A 291 -5.37 4.37 2.75
CA GLN A 291 -4.35 4.58 1.73
C GLN A 291 -4.78 5.74 0.84
N GLU A 292 -6.06 5.80 0.46
CA GLU A 292 -6.61 6.90 -0.32
C GLU A 292 -6.53 8.25 0.41
N ALA A 293 -6.97 8.36 1.67
CA ALA A 293 -6.85 9.62 2.40
C ALA A 293 -5.39 10.05 2.65
N GLN A 294 -4.48 9.10 2.83
CA GLN A 294 -3.04 9.38 2.94
C GLN A 294 -2.46 9.82 1.59
N ARG A 295 -2.85 9.19 0.48
CA ARG A 295 -2.52 9.61 -0.89
C ARG A 295 -2.96 11.06 -1.09
N LEU A 296 -4.20 11.40 -0.73
CA LEU A 296 -4.72 12.78 -0.81
C LEU A 296 -3.82 13.76 -0.07
N GLY A 297 -3.53 13.49 1.21
CA GLY A 297 -2.75 14.41 2.04
C GLY A 297 -1.28 14.57 1.61
N ARG A 298 -0.69 13.53 1.02
CA ARG A 298 0.72 13.51 0.62
C ARG A 298 0.95 14.06 -0.78
N ILE A 299 0.07 13.71 -1.72
CA ILE A 299 0.28 13.95 -3.15
C ILE A 299 -0.37 15.26 -3.58
N LEU A 300 -1.58 15.56 -3.09
CA LEU A 300 -2.30 16.74 -3.53
C LEU A 300 -1.69 18.00 -2.94
N ARG A 301 -1.38 18.94 -3.83
CA ARG A 301 -0.84 20.24 -3.48
C ARG A 301 -1.58 21.34 -4.20
N ALA A 302 -1.70 22.45 -3.47
CA ALA A 302 -2.37 23.64 -3.95
C ALA A 302 -1.59 24.28 -5.09
N LYS A 303 -2.29 24.58 -6.18
CA LYS A 303 -1.75 25.39 -7.29
C LYS A 303 -1.42 26.81 -6.79
N GLY A 304 -0.30 27.38 -7.25
CA GLY A 304 0.13 28.76 -6.95
C GLY A 304 0.99 28.95 -5.70
N LYS A 305 1.57 30.16 -5.54
CA LYS A 305 2.44 30.52 -4.39
C LYS A 305 1.61 30.73 -3.12
N HIS A 306 2.23 30.60 -1.95
CA HIS A 306 1.55 30.81 -0.66
C HIS A 306 0.86 32.20 -0.54
N GLN A 307 1.39 33.22 -1.23
CA GLN A 307 0.78 34.55 -1.30
C GLN A 307 -0.52 34.57 -2.12
N ASP A 308 -0.60 33.80 -3.21
CA ASP A 308 -1.81 33.69 -4.04
C ASP A 308 -2.94 32.94 -3.30
N ARG A 309 -2.57 32.05 -2.37
CA ARG A 309 -3.49 31.27 -1.52
C ARG A 309 -4.16 32.11 -0.42
N MET A 310 -3.42 33.03 0.19
CA MET A 310 -3.93 33.94 1.23
C MET A 310 -4.77 35.10 0.65
N ALA A 311 -4.55 35.44 -0.63
CA ALA A 311 -5.22 36.55 -1.31
C ALA A 311 -6.61 36.20 -1.87
N GLY A 312 -7.13 34.99 -1.63
CA GLY A 312 -8.48 34.59 -2.09
C GLY A 312 -8.61 34.53 -3.61
N GLY A 313 -7.58 34.04 -4.31
CA GLY A 313 -7.61 33.88 -5.78
C GLY A 313 -8.80 33.04 -6.27
N LYS A 314 -9.27 33.36 -7.49
CA LYS A 314 -10.53 32.95 -8.17
C LYS A 314 -10.93 31.45 -8.19
N GLU A 315 -10.11 30.50 -7.76
CA GLU A 315 -10.48 29.07 -7.77
C GLU A 315 -10.75 28.58 -6.34
N GLU A 316 -12.02 28.28 -6.02
CA GLU A 316 -12.43 27.73 -4.71
C GLU A 316 -11.71 26.41 -4.38
N TYR A 317 -11.36 25.61 -5.40
CA TYR A 317 -10.66 24.33 -5.25
C TYR A 317 -9.46 24.25 -6.20
N ASN A 318 -8.30 23.88 -5.65
CA ASN A 318 -7.02 23.85 -6.38
C ASN A 318 -6.39 22.46 -6.47
N ALA A 319 -7.10 21.44 -5.97
CA ALA A 319 -6.74 20.04 -6.08
C ALA A 319 -8.00 19.18 -6.26
N PHE A 320 -7.90 18.12 -7.06
CA PHE A 320 -9.04 17.26 -7.40
C PHE A 320 -8.73 15.79 -7.14
N PHE A 321 -9.69 15.09 -6.58
CA PHE A 321 -9.65 13.65 -6.43
C PHE A 321 -10.87 13.01 -7.09
N TYR A 322 -10.62 12.16 -8.09
CA TYR A 322 -11.65 11.41 -8.78
C TYR A 322 -11.58 9.93 -8.40
N SER A 323 -12.69 9.37 -7.94
CA SER A 323 -12.86 7.93 -7.76
C SER A 323 -13.80 7.42 -8.84
N LEU A 324 -13.30 6.60 -9.78
CA LEU A 324 -14.12 6.03 -10.84
C LEU A 324 -14.73 4.71 -10.38
N VAL A 325 -16.06 4.62 -10.35
CA VAL A 325 -16.79 3.47 -9.79
C VAL A 325 -17.72 2.90 -10.84
N SER A 326 -17.62 1.60 -11.12
CA SER A 326 -18.56 0.92 -12.01
C SER A 326 -19.86 0.61 -11.26
N THR A 327 -20.99 1.11 -11.77
CA THR A 327 -22.30 0.94 -11.11
C THR A 327 -22.74 -0.53 -11.12
N ASP A 328 -23.59 -0.91 -10.16
CA ASP A 328 -24.15 -2.26 -10.03
C ASP A 328 -23.11 -3.37 -9.81
N THR A 329 -21.92 -2.99 -9.35
CA THR A 329 -20.82 -3.91 -9.04
C THR A 329 -20.45 -3.87 -7.56
N GLN A 330 -19.54 -4.77 -7.17
CA GLN A 330 -18.99 -4.78 -5.81
C GLN A 330 -18.28 -3.46 -5.43
N GLU A 331 -17.83 -2.65 -6.40
CA GLU A 331 -17.17 -1.37 -6.10
C GLU A 331 -18.12 -0.39 -5.39
N MET A 332 -19.42 -0.41 -5.70
CA MET A 332 -20.44 0.44 -5.06
C MET A 332 -20.52 0.20 -3.55
N TYR A 333 -20.42 -1.06 -3.12
CA TYR A 333 -20.45 -1.42 -1.70
C TYR A 333 -19.29 -0.79 -0.91
N TYR A 334 -18.11 -0.71 -1.52
CA TYR A 334 -16.93 -0.13 -0.89
C TYR A 334 -16.92 1.41 -1.00
N SER A 335 -17.51 1.95 -2.07
CA SER A 335 -17.63 3.39 -2.31
C SER A 335 -18.44 4.10 -1.21
N THR A 336 -19.59 3.57 -0.79
CA THR A 336 -20.41 4.24 0.24
C THR A 336 -19.63 4.46 1.54
N LYS A 337 -18.88 3.43 1.98
CA LYS A 337 -18.09 3.53 3.20
C LYS A 337 -16.84 4.42 3.04
N ARG A 338 -16.34 4.58 1.81
CA ARG A 338 -15.25 5.50 1.45
C ARG A 338 -15.73 6.95 1.46
N GLN A 339 -16.89 7.21 0.84
CA GLN A 339 -17.55 8.50 0.86
C GLN A 339 -17.75 8.98 2.30
N GLN A 340 -18.32 8.13 3.16
CA GLN A 340 -18.51 8.46 4.56
C GLN A 340 -17.18 8.82 5.24
N PHE A 341 -16.14 8.02 5.03
CA PHE A 341 -14.82 8.30 5.60
C PHE A 341 -14.23 9.65 5.14
N LEU A 342 -14.32 9.99 3.85
CA LEU A 342 -13.81 11.27 3.34
C LEU A 342 -14.60 12.47 3.88
N ILE A 343 -15.91 12.32 4.01
CA ILE A 343 -16.78 13.34 4.62
C ILE A 343 -16.44 13.52 6.11
N ASP A 344 -16.23 12.42 6.85
CA ASP A 344 -15.84 12.46 8.26
C ASP A 344 -14.48 13.14 8.48
N GLN A 345 -13.59 13.09 7.48
CA GLN A 345 -12.31 13.83 7.49
C GLN A 345 -12.46 15.31 7.07
N GLY A 346 -13.67 15.75 6.67
CA GLY A 346 -13.97 17.13 6.32
C GLY A 346 -13.69 17.51 4.86
N TYR A 347 -13.54 16.55 3.96
CA TYR A 347 -13.36 16.84 2.52
C TYR A 347 -14.68 17.22 1.84
N SER A 348 -14.63 18.18 0.91
CA SER A 348 -15.75 18.46 0.01
C SER A 348 -15.97 17.26 -0.92
N PHE A 349 -17.18 16.73 -0.97
CA PHE A 349 -17.50 15.51 -1.71
C PHE A 349 -18.68 15.72 -2.67
N LYS A 350 -18.53 15.30 -3.92
CA LYS A 350 -19.56 15.36 -4.96
C LYS A 350 -19.69 14.02 -5.68
N VAL A 351 -20.91 13.63 -6.04
CA VAL A 351 -21.16 12.49 -6.91
C VAL A 351 -21.48 13.00 -8.32
N ILE A 352 -20.84 12.42 -9.34
CA ILE A 352 -21.01 12.75 -10.75
C ILE A 352 -21.52 11.50 -11.45
N THR A 353 -22.74 11.57 -11.99
CA THR A 353 -23.42 10.43 -12.63
C THR A 353 -23.34 10.44 -14.15
N SER A 354 -22.98 11.58 -14.75
CA SER A 354 -22.89 11.78 -16.19
C SER A 354 -21.50 12.31 -16.55
N LEU A 355 -20.58 11.39 -16.82
CA LEU A 355 -19.24 11.69 -17.34
C LEU A 355 -18.76 10.52 -18.23
N PRO A 356 -18.18 10.77 -19.41
CA PRO A 356 -17.98 12.06 -20.09
C PRO A 356 -19.29 12.71 -20.59
N PRO A 357 -19.29 14.01 -20.95
CA PRO A 357 -20.40 14.64 -21.65
C PRO A 357 -20.76 13.87 -22.93
N PRO A 358 -22.05 13.76 -23.31
CA PRO A 358 -22.48 12.99 -24.48
C PRO A 358 -21.78 13.42 -25.79
N GLU A 359 -21.50 14.71 -25.93
CA GLU A 359 -20.91 15.33 -27.12
C GLU A 359 -19.45 14.90 -27.38
N GLU A 360 -18.71 14.56 -26.32
CA GLU A 360 -17.30 14.14 -26.42
C GLU A 360 -17.15 12.67 -26.80
N GLY A 361 -18.25 11.92 -26.83
CA GLY A 361 -18.22 10.47 -27.04
C GLY A 361 -17.42 10.02 -28.26
N PRO A 362 -17.65 10.58 -29.46
CA PRO A 362 -16.95 10.17 -30.69
C PRO A 362 -15.43 10.36 -30.65
N ASN A 363 -14.92 11.26 -29.81
CA ASN A 363 -13.49 11.57 -29.70
C ASN A 363 -12.75 10.67 -28.71
N LEU A 364 -13.47 9.80 -28.00
CA LEU A 364 -12.95 8.96 -26.93
C LEU A 364 -12.80 7.51 -27.38
N SER A 365 -11.84 6.82 -26.77
CA SER A 365 -11.57 5.40 -27.01
C SER A 365 -12.76 4.53 -26.60
N PHE A 366 -12.93 3.39 -27.28
CA PHE A 366 -14.02 2.43 -27.01
C PHE A 366 -15.43 3.04 -27.14
N TYR A 367 -15.59 4.02 -28.03
CA TYR A 367 -16.91 4.57 -28.37
C TYR A 367 -17.76 3.55 -29.15
N THR A 368 -17.15 2.83 -30.09
CA THR A 368 -17.82 1.84 -30.94
C THR A 368 -18.01 0.50 -30.21
N LEU A 369 -19.05 -0.23 -30.58
CA LEU A 369 -19.32 -1.56 -30.00
C LEU A 369 -18.22 -2.57 -30.34
N ASP A 370 -17.67 -2.52 -31.56
CA ASP A 370 -16.61 -3.44 -31.98
C ASP A 370 -15.36 -3.31 -31.12
N ASP A 371 -14.92 -2.08 -30.82
CA ASP A 371 -13.80 -1.82 -29.91
C ASP A 371 -14.06 -2.37 -28.51
N GLN A 372 -15.32 -2.28 -28.04
CA GLN A 372 -15.72 -2.79 -26.73
C GLN A 372 -15.73 -4.32 -26.69
N LEU A 373 -16.20 -4.97 -27.76
CA LEU A 373 -16.17 -6.43 -27.90
C LEU A 373 -14.75 -6.97 -28.01
N ASP A 374 -13.86 -6.27 -28.73
CA ASP A 374 -12.43 -6.60 -28.80
C ASP A 374 -11.76 -6.51 -27.42
N LEU A 375 -12.08 -5.46 -26.66
CA LEU A 375 -11.60 -5.33 -25.28
C LEU A 375 -12.12 -6.46 -24.39
N LEU A 376 -13.40 -6.80 -24.52
CA LEU A 376 -14.03 -7.89 -23.78
C LEU A 376 -13.36 -9.23 -24.11
N GLY A 377 -13.12 -9.51 -25.39
CA GLY A 377 -12.39 -10.71 -25.84
C GLY A 377 -11.01 -10.81 -25.19
N LYS A 378 -10.26 -9.70 -25.14
CA LYS A 378 -8.95 -9.64 -24.46
C LYS A 378 -9.09 -9.95 -22.97
N VAL A 379 -10.07 -9.35 -22.28
CA VAL A 379 -10.33 -9.58 -20.85
C VAL A 379 -10.69 -11.04 -20.57
N LEU A 380 -11.53 -11.64 -21.39
CA LEU A 380 -11.93 -13.04 -21.23
C LEU A 380 -10.79 -14.01 -21.55
N SER A 381 -9.95 -13.69 -22.53
CA SER A 381 -8.78 -14.51 -22.88
C SER A 381 -7.60 -14.38 -21.91
N ALA A 382 -7.56 -13.32 -21.10
CA ALA A 382 -6.49 -13.11 -20.12
C ALA A 382 -6.47 -14.27 -19.11
N GLY A 383 -5.27 -14.85 -18.91
CA GLY A 383 -5.06 -15.93 -17.93
C GLY A 383 -5.29 -15.46 -16.50
N ASP A 384 -5.73 -16.38 -15.64
CA ASP A 384 -6.00 -16.12 -14.21
C ASP A 384 -4.78 -15.51 -13.49
N ASP A 385 -3.56 -15.83 -13.91
CA ASP A 385 -2.31 -15.34 -13.33
C ASP A 385 -2.05 -13.84 -13.60
N MET A 386 -2.55 -13.29 -14.71
CA MET A 386 -2.40 -11.86 -15.03
C MET A 386 -3.46 -10.97 -14.37
N ILE A 387 -4.53 -11.59 -13.87
CA ILE A 387 -5.71 -10.93 -13.31
C ILE A 387 -5.53 -10.62 -11.81
N GLY A 388 -4.50 -11.18 -11.18
CA GLY A 388 -4.18 -10.98 -9.78
C GLY A 388 -3.90 -9.51 -9.42
N VAL A 389 -4.29 -9.13 -8.21
CA VAL A 389 -3.81 -7.89 -7.58
C VAL A 389 -2.30 -8.04 -7.37
N GLU A 390 -1.54 -6.96 -7.61
CA GLU A 390 -0.11 -6.94 -7.30
C GLU A 390 0.06 -7.17 -5.78
N TYR A 391 0.46 -8.38 -5.43
CA TYR A 391 1.08 -8.64 -4.14
C TYR A 391 2.49 -8.08 -4.29
N LEU A 392 2.66 -6.82 -3.89
CA LEU A 392 4.00 -6.34 -3.57
C LEU A 392 4.57 -7.36 -2.60
N GLU A 393 5.69 -7.96 -2.97
CA GLU A 393 6.46 -8.71 -2.00
C GLU A 393 6.64 -7.78 -0.80
N GLU A 394 6.11 -8.17 0.36
CA GLU A 394 6.40 -7.46 1.60
C GLU A 394 7.92 -7.24 1.63
N ASP A 395 8.36 -6.06 2.07
CA ASP A 395 9.77 -5.67 2.16
C ASP A 395 10.62 -6.86 2.63
N SER A 396 11.89 -6.95 2.26
CA SER A 396 12.81 -8.01 2.71
C SER A 396 12.64 -8.37 4.20
N ASP A 397 12.36 -7.37 5.03
CA ASP A 397 12.02 -7.45 6.45
C ASP A 397 10.70 -8.21 6.77
N GLY A 398 9.65 -8.08 5.95
CA GLY A 398 8.41 -8.86 6.02
C GLY A 398 8.56 -10.30 5.51
N LYS A 399 9.38 -10.52 4.47
CA LYS A 399 9.73 -11.88 3.99
C LYS A 399 10.40 -12.74 5.08
N ALA A 400 11.17 -12.13 5.97
CA ALA A 400 11.82 -12.86 7.08
C ALA A 400 10.79 -13.56 7.99
N LEU A 401 9.63 -12.93 8.23
CA LEU A 401 8.52 -13.50 9.00
C LEU A 401 7.77 -14.62 8.26
N LEU A 402 7.58 -14.45 6.94
CA LEU A 402 6.86 -15.43 6.10
C LEU A 402 7.70 -16.68 5.79
N LYS A 403 9.02 -16.56 5.58
CA LYS A 403 9.91 -17.74 5.42
C LYS A 403 9.92 -18.66 6.65
N ALA A 404 9.59 -18.14 7.84
CA ALA A 404 9.45 -18.94 9.06
C ALA A 404 8.08 -19.62 9.19
N ARG A 405 7.10 -19.27 8.34
CA ARG A 405 5.76 -19.88 8.29
C ARG A 405 5.55 -20.55 6.94
N ARG A 406 5.82 -21.87 6.92
CA ARG A 406 5.56 -22.86 5.86
C ARG A 406 6.73 -23.08 4.89
N SER A 407 7.64 -23.97 5.27
CA SER A 407 8.14 -24.98 4.34
C SER A 407 7.13 -26.14 4.34
N ALA A 408 6.23 -26.16 3.37
CA ALA A 408 5.55 -27.38 2.97
C ALA A 408 6.19 -27.80 1.65
N GLY A 409 7.40 -28.36 1.76
CA GLY A 409 8.08 -28.96 0.62
C GLY A 409 7.27 -30.14 0.10
N SER A 410 7.05 -30.18 -1.21
CA SER A 410 6.62 -31.40 -1.89
C SER A 410 7.64 -32.51 -1.62
N MET A 411 7.20 -33.67 -1.11
CA MET A 411 8.07 -34.82 -0.81
C MET A 411 8.84 -35.34 -2.03
N SER A 412 8.49 -34.93 -3.26
CA SER A 412 9.21 -35.31 -4.47
C SER A 412 10.56 -34.60 -4.66
N ALA A 413 10.82 -33.49 -3.95
CA ALA A 413 12.06 -32.72 -4.09
C ALA A 413 13.20 -33.19 -3.16
N PHE A 414 12.94 -34.12 -2.24
CA PHE A 414 13.93 -34.60 -1.26
C PHE A 414 14.39 -36.05 -1.49
N SER A 415 13.83 -36.77 -2.46
CA SER A 415 14.37 -38.05 -2.90
C SER A 415 15.25 -37.82 -4.13
N GLY A 416 16.57 -37.82 -3.92
CA GLY A 416 17.61 -37.74 -4.96
C GLY A 416 17.61 -38.93 -5.93
N ALA A 417 16.53 -39.11 -6.68
CA ALA A 417 16.38 -40.07 -7.77
C ALA A 417 16.40 -39.32 -9.12
N GLY A 418 17.38 -38.44 -9.28
CA GLY A 418 17.77 -37.91 -10.59
C GLY A 418 18.85 -38.81 -11.17
N GLY A 419 18.44 -39.76 -12.01
CA GLY A 419 19.36 -40.53 -12.85
C GLY A 419 19.89 -41.80 -12.22
N ARG A 420 19.15 -42.90 -12.39
CA ARG A 420 19.72 -44.22 -12.71
C ARG A 420 18.61 -45.15 -13.19
N ILE A 421 18.74 -45.55 -14.45
CA ILE A 421 17.99 -46.61 -15.11
C ILE A 421 18.25 -47.91 -14.34
N TYR A 422 17.19 -48.60 -13.89
CA TYR A 422 17.30 -49.99 -13.49
C TYR A 422 16.10 -50.77 -14.00
N MET A 423 16.39 -51.81 -14.76
CA MET A 423 15.45 -52.64 -15.52
C MET A 423 14.50 -53.43 -14.61
N GLU A 424 13.28 -53.61 -15.11
CA GLU A 424 12.28 -54.52 -14.57
C GLU A 424 12.82 -55.96 -14.47
N TYR A 425 12.55 -56.61 -13.34
CA TYR A 425 12.35 -58.05 -13.31
C TYR A 425 11.07 -58.39 -12.56
N SER A 426 10.20 -59.09 -13.28
CA SER A 426 8.95 -59.68 -12.83
C SER A 426 9.20 -60.84 -11.86
N THR A 427 8.55 -60.81 -10.70
CA THR A 427 8.20 -62.02 -9.91
C THR A 427 6.84 -61.83 -9.28
N GLY A 428 5.93 -62.77 -9.56
CA GLY A 428 4.49 -62.65 -9.38
C GLY A 428 3.87 -62.93 -7.99
N LYS A 429 2.54 -62.82 -8.02
CA LYS A 429 1.47 -63.43 -7.19
C LYS A 429 1.30 -62.96 -5.73
N GLY A 430 0.10 -62.44 -5.43
CA GLY A 430 -0.51 -62.54 -4.10
C GLY A 430 -1.66 -61.57 -3.83
N LYS A 431 -2.88 -62.10 -3.59
CA LYS A 431 -4.16 -61.38 -3.42
C LYS A 431 -4.31 -60.70 -2.03
N GLY A 432 -5.01 -59.56 -2.05
CA GLY A 432 -5.92 -58.92 -1.07
C GLY A 432 -5.86 -59.13 0.45
N ALA A 433 -6.04 -58.05 1.23
CA ALA A 433 -6.86 -58.02 2.45
C ALA A 433 -7.09 -56.60 3.01
N LEU A 434 -8.25 -56.42 3.63
CA LEU A 434 -8.85 -55.19 4.15
C LEU A 434 -8.17 -54.60 5.41
N LYS A 435 -8.35 -53.28 5.59
CA LYS A 435 -8.03 -52.51 6.81
C LYS A 435 -8.72 -53.09 8.05
N LYS A 436 -7.96 -53.39 9.11
CA LYS A 436 -8.48 -53.65 10.46
C LYS A 436 -8.65 -52.35 11.26
N PRO A 437 -9.71 -52.22 12.09
CA PRO A 437 -9.90 -51.08 12.99
C PRO A 437 -8.91 -51.13 14.18
N LYS A 438 -8.44 -49.96 14.61
CA LYS A 438 -7.46 -49.81 15.70
C LYS A 438 -8.12 -50.06 17.07
N ASP A 439 -7.56 -51.00 17.80
CA ASP A 439 -7.87 -51.38 19.18
C ASP A 439 -7.76 -50.17 20.16
N PRO A 440 -8.83 -49.80 20.89
CA PRO A 440 -8.82 -48.70 21.85
C PRO A 440 -7.92 -48.92 23.08
N SER A 441 -7.48 -50.16 23.33
CA SER A 441 -6.70 -50.52 24.52
C SER A 441 -5.22 -50.12 24.46
N LYS A 442 -4.71 -49.69 23.28
CA LYS A 442 -3.31 -49.28 23.07
C LYS A 442 -3.08 -47.76 23.05
N ARG A 443 -4.00 -46.96 23.62
CA ARG A 443 -3.85 -45.49 23.70
C ARG A 443 -3.24 -45.03 25.01
N HIS A 444 -2.34 -44.05 24.89
CA HIS A 444 -1.56 -43.43 25.97
C HIS A 444 -2.44 -42.87 27.10
N HIS A 445 -2.03 -43.10 28.35
CA HIS A 445 -2.83 -42.87 29.57
C HIS A 445 -3.36 -41.43 29.75
N LEU A 446 -2.68 -40.44 29.17
CA LEU A 446 -3.05 -39.01 29.24
C LEU A 446 -4.32 -38.62 28.45
N PHE A 447 -4.85 -39.48 27.58
CA PHE A 447 -6.00 -39.17 26.73
C PHE A 447 -7.29 -39.91 27.09
N LYS A 448 -7.37 -40.52 28.28
CA LYS A 448 -8.54 -41.29 28.75
C LYS A 448 -9.70 -40.46 29.36
N LYS A 449 -9.56 -39.13 29.52
CA LYS A 449 -10.54 -38.29 30.27
C LYS A 449 -11.16 -37.13 29.48
N ARG A 450 -11.39 -37.29 28.19
CA ARG A 450 -12.36 -36.45 27.45
C ARG A 450 -13.26 -37.41 26.68
N TYR A 451 -14.58 -37.25 26.82
CA TYR A 451 -15.66 -38.16 26.44
C TYR A 451 -16.08 -39.15 27.54
N GLN A 452 -16.77 -38.60 28.54
CA GLN A 452 -18.06 -39.15 28.96
C GLN A 452 -19.13 -38.13 28.62
#